data_AF-A0A925U0A8-F1
#
_entry.id   AF-A0A925U0A8-F1
#
_cell.length_a   1.000
_cell.length_b   1.000
_cell.length_c   1.000
_cell.angle_alpha   90.00
_cell.angle_beta   90.00
_cell.angle_gamma   90.00
#
_symmetry.space_group_name_H-M   'P 1'
#
loop_
_entity.id
_entity.type
_entity.pdbx_description
1 polymer ?
#
loop_
_entity_poly.entity_id
_entity_poly.type
_entity_poly.pdbx_seq_one_letter_code
_entity_poly.pdbx_strand_id
1 'polypeptide(L)'
;MTRLNFEQHRQLGDLLILPAALNDDTSGKQYGRLVYALGGLMTGLLVWSGFAQIREIAAAPGAVISGSYVQPVHHLEGGIFEDVLAYEGEEILAGQPVLRLRPHAAESDLEQIKSQKAQLTLRHIRLNASIANAKPDFGILAKQYPDLAKEQLALLTDERAGYEAEKNKTELQIAQLYGETETAMGELESAKRQIVIEREQIGIREASFQQRLHIKSQLPGSKV
;
A
#
# COMPACT_ATOMS: atom_id res chain seq x y z
N MET A 1 87.04 -60.82 103.48
CA MET A 1 87.20 -62.29 103.54
C MET A 1 85.80 -62.88 103.51
N THR A 2 85.33 -63.73 102.60
CA THR A 2 85.94 -64.50 101.50
C THR A 2 84.78 -65.08 100.66
N ARG A 3 84.88 -64.95 99.33
CA ARG A 3 84.43 -65.81 98.21
C ARG A 3 83.06 -66.56 98.20
N LEU A 4 82.36 -66.33 97.08
CA LEU A 4 81.77 -67.28 96.11
C LEU A 4 80.88 -68.42 96.62
N ASN A 5 79.63 -68.48 96.14
CA ASN A 5 79.23 -69.61 95.31
C ASN A 5 78.01 -69.35 94.42
N PHE A 6 78.16 -69.82 93.19
CA PHE A 6 77.19 -69.91 92.11
C PHE A 6 76.46 -71.25 92.26
N GLU A 7 75.14 -71.29 92.05
CA GLU A 7 74.43 -72.27 91.21
C GLU A 7 72.97 -72.56 91.65
N GLN A 8 72.19 -72.92 90.62
CA GLN A 8 70.92 -73.67 90.61
C GLN A 8 69.63 -72.86 90.85
N HIS A 9 69.00 -72.31 89.79
CA HIS A 9 68.19 -72.95 88.74
C HIS A 9 66.68 -73.00 89.07
N ARG A 10 65.91 -72.29 88.22
CA ARG A 10 64.55 -72.59 87.76
C ARG A 10 63.46 -72.87 88.81
N GLN A 11 62.57 -71.89 89.00
CA GLN A 11 61.11 -72.14 88.97
C GLN A 11 60.37 -70.98 88.29
N LEU A 12 59.91 -71.26 87.06
CA LEU A 12 58.80 -70.61 86.35
C LEU A 12 57.48 -71.11 86.98
N GLY A 13 56.42 -70.29 87.03
CA GLY A 13 55.05 -70.85 86.98
C GLY A 13 53.92 -70.19 87.78
N ASP A 14 54.17 -69.57 88.94
CA ASP A 14 53.12 -69.54 89.99
C ASP A 14 52.59 -68.17 90.45
N LEU A 15 52.63 -67.11 89.63
CA LEU A 15 51.89 -65.87 89.97
C LEU A 15 50.97 -65.39 88.85
N LEU A 16 50.30 -66.34 88.21
CA LEU A 16 49.17 -66.12 87.31
C LEU A 16 47.89 -66.78 87.86
N ILE A 17 47.56 -66.54 89.13
CA ILE A 17 46.23 -66.86 89.68
C ILE A 17 45.75 -65.71 90.55
N LEU A 18 44.74 -65.02 90.01
CA LEU A 18 43.91 -64.02 90.65
C LEU A 18 43.06 -64.66 91.77
N PRO A 19 42.73 -63.91 92.83
CA PRO A 19 41.31 -63.74 93.15
C PRO A 19 41.00 -62.24 93.26
N ALA A 20 40.14 -61.68 92.42
CA ALA A 20 38.69 -61.73 92.58
C ALA A 20 38.28 -61.42 94.03
N ALA A 21 38.69 -60.27 94.56
CA ALA A 21 38.10 -59.65 95.74
C ALA A 21 37.11 -58.56 95.31
N LEU A 22 36.01 -59.02 94.71
CA LEU A 22 34.73 -58.32 94.70
C LEU A 22 34.23 -58.35 96.15
N ASN A 23 34.65 -57.39 96.95
CA ASN A 23 34.12 -57.20 98.31
C ASN A 23 33.00 -56.16 98.22
N ASP A 24 31.83 -56.67 97.87
CA ASP A 24 30.53 -56.02 97.99
C ASP A 24 30.29 -55.56 99.43
N ASP A 25 30.34 -54.25 99.66
CA ASP A 25 29.52 -53.63 100.71
C ASP A 25 29.28 -52.14 100.42
N THR A 26 28.47 -51.83 99.39
CA THR A 26 27.72 -50.56 99.34
C THR A 26 26.38 -50.72 98.60
N SER A 27 25.35 -51.07 99.38
CA SER A 27 23.92 -50.81 99.17
C SER A 27 23.33 -51.09 97.77
N GLY A 28 22.94 -52.35 97.51
CA GLY A 28 22.24 -52.81 96.30
C GLY A 28 20.95 -52.07 95.91
N LYS A 29 20.43 -51.16 96.75
CA LYS A 29 19.31 -50.28 96.39
C LYS A 29 19.70 -49.13 95.45
N GLN A 30 20.98 -48.74 95.37
CA GLN A 30 21.41 -47.60 94.54
C GLN A 30 21.55 -47.97 93.05
N TYR A 31 22.10 -49.16 92.75
CA TYR A 31 22.19 -49.66 91.38
C TYR A 31 20.82 -49.89 90.74
N GLY A 32 19.85 -50.40 91.51
CA GLY A 32 18.46 -50.53 91.04
C GLY A 32 17.86 -49.19 90.63
N ARG A 33 18.11 -48.12 91.39
CA ARG A 33 17.62 -46.76 91.06
C ARG A 33 18.24 -46.22 89.78
N LEU A 34 19.53 -46.50 89.53
CA LEU A 34 20.21 -46.12 88.30
C LEU A 34 19.62 -46.82 87.06
N VAL A 35 19.32 -48.12 87.17
CA VAL A 35 18.69 -48.87 86.07
C VAL A 35 17.29 -48.35 85.76
N TYR A 36 16.47 -48.07 86.78
CA TYR A 36 15.14 -47.47 86.56
C TYR A 36 15.22 -46.04 85.99
N ALA A 37 16.20 -45.23 86.40
CA ALA A 37 16.40 -43.88 85.87
C ALA A 37 16.81 -43.91 84.39
N LEU A 38 17.73 -44.81 84.02
CA LEU A 38 18.16 -44.98 82.64
C LEU A 38 17.04 -45.52 81.75
N GLY A 39 16.30 -46.52 82.26
CA GLY A 39 15.11 -47.06 81.60
C GLY A 39 14.07 -45.96 81.34
N GLY A 40 13.75 -45.17 82.37
CA GLY A 40 12.84 -44.03 82.28
C GLY A 40 13.25 -43.01 81.21
N LEU A 41 14.54 -42.64 81.17
CA LEU A 41 15.10 -41.71 80.18
C LEU A 41 14.92 -42.24 78.74
N MET A 42 15.25 -43.52 78.52
CA MET A 42 15.09 -44.16 77.21
C MET A 42 13.63 -44.19 76.75
N THR A 43 12.71 -44.57 77.62
CA THR A 43 11.27 -44.50 77.31
C THR A 43 10.80 -43.07 77.04
N GLY A 44 11.29 -42.09 77.79
CA GLY A 44 10.94 -40.68 77.59
C GLY A 44 11.36 -40.16 76.20
N LEU A 45 12.57 -40.50 75.75
CA LEU A 45 13.07 -40.11 74.43
C LEU A 45 12.31 -40.78 73.28
N LEU A 46 11.92 -42.06 73.45
CA LEU A 46 11.11 -42.77 72.46
C LEU A 46 9.72 -42.15 72.31
N VAL A 47 9.07 -41.82 73.44
CA VAL A 47 7.77 -41.13 73.42
C VAL A 47 7.91 -39.75 72.77
N TRP A 48 8.94 -38.99 73.12
CA TRP A 48 9.19 -37.67 72.54
C TRP A 48 9.42 -37.72 71.03
N SER A 49 10.19 -38.70 70.54
CA SER A 49 10.45 -38.87 69.10
C SER A 49 9.18 -39.12 68.27
N GLY A 50 8.16 -39.75 68.85
CA GLY A 50 6.89 -39.98 68.16
C GLY A 50 6.07 -38.70 67.92
N PHE A 51 6.26 -37.68 68.76
CA PHE A 51 5.58 -36.38 68.64
C PHE A 51 6.43 -35.31 67.95
N ALA A 52 7.71 -35.59 67.71
CA ALA A 52 8.61 -34.66 67.04
C ALA A 52 8.25 -34.56 65.54
N GLN A 53 7.51 -33.51 65.17
CA GLN A 53 7.20 -33.20 63.78
C GLN A 53 8.42 -32.58 63.11
N ILE A 54 9.03 -33.30 62.17
CA ILE A 54 10.09 -32.76 61.32
C ILE A 54 9.41 -31.95 60.22
N ARG A 55 9.65 -30.64 60.22
CA ARG A 55 9.09 -29.72 59.21
C ARG A 55 10.00 -29.68 57.99
N GLU A 56 9.65 -30.45 56.97
CA GLU A 56 10.35 -30.44 55.68
C GLU A 56 9.71 -29.39 54.76
N ILE A 57 10.54 -28.50 54.19
CA ILE A 57 10.11 -27.49 53.21
C ILE A 57 10.64 -27.94 51.84
N ALA A 58 9.78 -28.51 51.01
CA ALA A 58 10.08 -28.82 49.62
C ALA A 58 9.68 -27.62 48.74
N ALA A 59 10.66 -26.83 48.31
CA ALA A 59 10.45 -25.77 47.33
C ALA A 59 10.54 -26.36 45.90
N ALA A 60 9.41 -26.45 45.20
CA ALA A 60 9.37 -26.81 43.78
C ALA A 60 9.27 -25.52 42.93
N PRO A 61 10.28 -25.19 42.09
CA PRO A 61 10.18 -24.04 41.20
C PRO A 61 9.21 -24.37 40.05
N GLY A 62 8.00 -23.83 40.12
CA GLY A 62 7.06 -23.83 38.99
C GLY A 62 7.29 -22.60 38.11
N ALA A 63 7.64 -22.79 36.85
CA ALA A 63 7.67 -21.71 35.86
C ALA A 63 6.37 -21.74 35.05
N VAL A 64 5.60 -20.64 35.09
CA VAL A 64 4.43 -20.45 34.23
C VAL A 64 4.93 -20.01 32.85
N ILE A 65 4.99 -20.94 31.92
CA ILE A 65 5.23 -20.65 30.50
C ILE A 65 3.88 -20.47 29.81
N SER A 66 3.53 -19.22 29.49
CA SER A 66 2.35 -18.90 28.68
C SER A 66 2.60 -19.32 27.22
N GLY A 67 1.83 -20.30 26.73
CA GLY A 67 1.90 -20.81 25.36
C GLY A 67 1.27 -19.89 24.31
N SER A 68 1.38 -18.57 24.46
CA SER A 68 0.88 -17.62 23.46
C SER A 68 2.01 -17.21 22.53
N TYR A 69 1.96 -17.68 21.29
CA TYR A 69 2.80 -17.16 20.21
C TYR A 69 2.50 -15.66 20.07
N VAL A 70 3.48 -14.82 20.41
CA VAL A 70 3.39 -13.38 20.16
C VAL A 70 3.35 -13.20 18.64
N GLN A 71 2.18 -12.85 18.09
CA GLN A 71 2.07 -12.47 16.69
C GLN A 71 2.41 -10.98 16.56
N PRO A 72 3.53 -10.62 15.93
CA PRO A 72 3.82 -9.23 15.64
C PRO A 72 2.79 -8.71 14.63
N VAL A 73 2.01 -7.71 15.04
CA VAL A 73 1.10 -6.98 14.14
C VAL A 73 1.95 -6.04 13.28
N HIS A 74 2.16 -6.43 12.03
CA HIS A 74 2.85 -5.60 11.04
C HIS A 74 1.83 -4.74 10.28
N HIS A 75 2.01 -3.42 10.30
CA HIS A 75 1.24 -2.52 9.44
C HIS A 75 1.89 -2.50 8.03
N LEU A 76 1.08 -2.74 7.00
CA LEU A 76 1.53 -2.77 5.59
C LEU A 76 1.64 -1.36 4.97
N GLU A 77 1.15 -0.35 5.68
CA GLU A 77 1.12 1.03 5.25
C GLU A 77 1.78 1.85 6.36
N GLY A 78 2.91 2.51 6.06
CA GLY A 78 3.66 3.32 7.03
C GLY A 78 2.90 4.58 7.45
N GLY A 79 1.84 4.43 8.24
CA GLY A 79 1.07 5.52 8.83
C GLY A 79 1.60 5.95 10.20
N ILE A 80 1.44 7.23 10.52
CA ILE A 80 1.77 7.79 11.85
C ILE A 80 0.68 7.34 12.84
N PHE A 81 1.09 6.71 13.94
CA PHE A 81 0.19 6.29 15.01
C PHE A 81 -0.44 7.51 15.70
N GLU A 82 -1.75 7.46 15.95
CA GLU A 82 -2.48 8.52 16.65
C GLU A 82 -2.65 8.18 18.12
N ASP A 83 -3.28 7.04 18.40
CA ASP A 83 -3.56 6.56 19.75
C ASP A 83 -3.42 5.03 19.84
N VAL A 84 -2.80 4.56 20.92
CA VAL A 84 -2.81 3.16 21.33
C VAL A 84 -3.97 2.97 22.30
N LEU A 85 -4.91 2.10 21.94
CA LEU A 85 -6.19 1.92 22.66
C LEU A 85 -6.18 0.72 23.61
N ALA A 86 -5.08 -0.04 23.66
CA ALA A 86 -4.93 -1.21 24.53
C ALA A 86 -3.70 -1.10 25.43
N TYR A 87 -3.82 -1.62 26.65
CA TYR A 87 -2.74 -1.62 27.63
C TYR A 87 -2.11 -3.01 27.78
N GLU A 88 -0.85 -3.05 28.25
CA GLU A 88 -0.14 -4.30 28.48
C GLU A 88 -0.86 -5.13 29.56
N GLY A 89 -1.33 -6.34 29.20
CA GLY A 89 -2.07 -7.24 30.08
C GLY A 89 -3.60 -7.19 29.95
N GLU A 90 -4.16 -6.39 29.05
CA GLU A 90 -5.60 -6.36 28.75
C GLU A 90 -6.02 -7.57 27.90
N GLU A 91 -7.11 -8.25 28.27
CA GLU A 91 -7.73 -9.30 27.44
C GLU A 91 -8.53 -8.66 26.30
N ILE A 92 -8.02 -8.79 25.08
CA ILE A 92 -8.62 -8.20 23.88
C ILE A 92 -9.48 -9.24 23.16
N LEU A 93 -10.73 -8.88 22.84
CA LEU A 93 -11.62 -9.71 22.03
C LEU A 93 -11.34 -9.52 20.54
N ALA A 94 -11.56 -10.56 19.73
CA ALA A 94 -11.41 -10.46 18.28
C ALA A 94 -12.30 -9.35 17.70
N GLY A 95 -11.68 -8.38 17.02
CA GLY A 95 -12.37 -7.22 16.41
C GLY A 95 -12.35 -5.94 17.26
N GLN A 96 -11.83 -5.96 18.48
CA GLN A 96 -11.64 -4.75 19.28
C GLN A 96 -10.51 -3.88 18.69
N PRO A 97 -10.72 -2.57 18.48
CA PRO A 97 -9.69 -1.69 17.95
C PRO A 97 -8.58 -1.48 18.98
N VAL A 98 -7.38 -1.97 18.66
CA VAL A 98 -6.17 -1.90 19.51
C VAL A 98 -5.36 -0.62 19.24
N LEU A 99 -5.47 -0.08 18.03
CA LEU A 99 -4.63 0.99 17.52
C LEU A 99 -5.43 1.86 16.54
N ARG A 100 -5.30 3.19 16.65
CA ARG A 100 -5.86 4.15 15.69
C ARG A 100 -4.72 4.85 14.93
N LEU A 101 -4.81 4.83 13.61
CA LEU A 101 -3.88 5.52 12.69
C LEU A 101 -4.42 6.93 12.40
N ARG A 102 -3.53 7.93 12.28
CA ARG A 102 -3.96 9.31 11.93
C ARG A 102 -4.58 9.34 10.53
N PRO A 103 -5.84 9.80 10.37
CA PRO A 103 -6.54 9.80 9.08
C PRO A 103 -6.14 10.95 8.14
N HIS A 104 -5.40 11.96 8.61
CA HIS A 104 -5.20 13.21 7.87
C HIS A 104 -4.60 13.06 6.46
N ALA A 105 -3.67 12.13 6.23
CA ALA A 105 -3.13 11.88 4.89
C ALA A 105 -4.13 11.14 3.98
N ALA A 106 -4.83 10.15 4.55
CA ALA A 106 -5.79 9.33 3.81
C ALA A 106 -7.05 10.11 3.39
N GLU A 107 -7.49 11.08 4.19
CA GLU A 107 -8.64 11.92 3.86
C GLU A 107 -8.35 12.90 2.70
N SER A 108 -7.18 13.54 2.71
CA SER A 108 -6.75 14.42 1.62
C SER A 108 -6.61 13.66 0.30
N ASP A 109 -6.01 12.48 0.33
CA ASP A 109 -5.87 11.63 -0.86
C ASP A 109 -7.24 11.18 -1.39
N LEU A 110 -8.16 10.81 -0.49
CA LEU A 110 -9.52 10.44 -0.86
C LEU A 110 -10.27 11.61 -1.51
N GLU A 111 -10.14 12.81 -0.98
CA GLU A 111 -10.77 14.01 -1.53
C GLU A 111 -10.19 14.39 -2.90
N GLN A 112 -8.86 14.28 -3.06
CA GLN A 112 -8.19 14.47 -4.33
C GLN A 112 -8.69 13.47 -5.39
N ILE A 113 -8.75 12.18 -5.05
CA ILE A 113 -9.24 11.13 -5.97
C ILE A 113 -10.71 11.36 -6.34
N LYS A 114 -11.56 11.76 -5.37
CA LYS A 114 -12.96 12.10 -5.63
C LYS A 114 -13.09 13.27 -6.60
N SER A 115 -12.29 14.32 -6.42
CA SER A 115 -12.25 15.49 -7.30
C SER A 115 -11.81 15.11 -8.73
N GLN A 116 -10.74 14.32 -8.87
CA GLN A 116 -10.28 13.82 -10.17
C GLN A 116 -11.35 12.96 -10.87
N LYS A 117 -12.01 12.07 -10.12
CA LYS A 117 -13.12 11.27 -10.64
C LYS A 117 -14.26 12.15 -11.14
N ALA A 118 -14.63 13.19 -10.39
CA ALA A 118 -15.68 14.12 -10.79
C ALA A 118 -15.31 14.85 -12.09
N GLN A 119 -14.08 15.36 -12.19
CA GLN A 119 -13.57 16.03 -13.39
C GLN A 119 -13.61 15.12 -14.62
N LEU A 120 -13.12 13.88 -14.50
CA LEU A 120 -13.14 12.90 -15.59
C LEU A 120 -14.57 12.52 -16.01
N THR A 121 -15.47 12.38 -15.04
CA THR A 121 -16.87 12.04 -15.32
C THR A 121 -17.58 13.18 -16.06
N LEU A 122 -17.38 14.43 -15.63
CA LEU A 122 -17.92 15.61 -16.31
C LEU A 122 -17.36 15.72 -17.74
N ARG A 123 -16.05 15.48 -17.92
CA ARG A 123 -15.41 15.45 -19.25
C ARG A 123 -16.01 14.38 -20.15
N HIS A 124 -16.25 13.17 -19.62
CA HIS A 124 -16.88 12.08 -20.38
C HIS A 124 -18.30 12.46 -20.83
N ILE A 125 -19.11 13.03 -19.93
CA ILE A 125 -20.46 13.52 -20.26
C ILE A 125 -20.40 14.60 -21.34
N ARG A 126 -19.48 15.56 -21.21
CA ARG A 126 -19.26 16.63 -22.20
C ARG A 126 -18.90 16.06 -23.57
N LEU A 127 -17.98 15.11 -23.63
CA LEU A 127 -17.54 14.48 -24.89
C LEU A 127 -18.69 13.73 -25.56
N ASN A 128 -19.45 12.95 -24.81
CA ASN A 128 -20.63 12.25 -25.36
C ASN A 128 -21.68 13.24 -25.87
N ALA A 129 -21.89 14.36 -25.17
CA ALA A 129 -22.78 15.42 -25.61
C ALA A 129 -22.25 16.15 -26.85
N SER A 130 -20.93 16.28 -27.01
CA SER A 130 -20.32 16.81 -28.24
C SER A 130 -20.63 15.91 -29.42
N ILE A 131 -20.37 14.60 -29.27
CA ILE A 131 -20.65 13.58 -30.32
C ILE A 131 -22.13 13.54 -30.69
N ALA A 132 -23.01 13.53 -29.69
CA ALA A 132 -24.46 13.46 -29.90
C ALA A 132 -25.10 14.80 -30.33
N ASN A 133 -24.31 15.89 -30.40
CA ASN A 133 -24.82 17.25 -30.60
C ASN A 133 -25.96 17.64 -29.63
N ALA A 134 -25.93 17.10 -28.41
CA ALA A 134 -26.95 17.29 -27.39
C ALA A 134 -26.47 18.22 -26.27
N LYS A 135 -27.37 18.64 -25.38
CA LYS A 135 -26.96 19.35 -24.15
C LYS A 135 -26.42 18.32 -23.14
N PRO A 136 -25.23 18.54 -22.54
CA PRO A 136 -24.71 17.66 -21.51
C PRO A 136 -25.57 17.73 -20.25
N ASP A 137 -25.94 16.58 -19.70
CA ASP A 137 -26.60 16.47 -18.41
C ASP A 137 -25.58 16.02 -17.35
N PHE A 138 -25.16 16.96 -16.50
CA PHE A 138 -24.19 16.72 -15.44
C PHE A 138 -24.84 16.22 -14.13
N GLY A 139 -26.17 16.18 -14.04
CA GLY A 139 -26.91 15.64 -12.88
C GLY A 139 -26.43 16.17 -11.52
N ILE A 140 -26.15 15.24 -10.60
CA ILE A 140 -25.74 15.55 -9.21
C ILE A 140 -24.34 16.20 -9.17
N LEU A 141 -23.44 15.85 -10.10
CA LEU A 141 -22.09 16.39 -10.15
C LEU A 141 -22.08 17.90 -10.38
N ALA A 142 -23.07 18.44 -11.08
CA ALA A 142 -23.20 19.89 -11.29
C ALA A 142 -23.48 20.65 -9.99
N LYS A 143 -24.16 20.01 -9.02
CA LYS A 143 -24.43 20.62 -7.71
C LYS A 143 -23.23 20.50 -6.78
N GLN A 144 -22.50 19.39 -6.86
CA GLN A 144 -21.35 19.11 -5.99
C GLN A 144 -20.09 19.85 -6.44
N TYR A 145 -19.91 20.04 -7.76
CA TYR A 145 -18.76 20.72 -8.36
C TYR A 145 -19.22 21.73 -9.43
N PRO A 146 -19.84 22.86 -9.03
CA PRO A 146 -20.45 23.81 -9.96
C PRO A 146 -19.43 24.48 -10.89
N ASP A 147 -18.23 24.76 -10.40
CA ASP A 147 -17.19 25.43 -11.19
C ASP A 147 -16.66 24.52 -12.30
N LEU A 148 -16.39 23.25 -12.00
CA LEU A 148 -15.98 22.25 -13.00
C LEU A 148 -17.07 22.05 -14.06
N ALA A 149 -18.35 22.01 -13.66
CA ALA A 149 -19.45 21.86 -14.61
C ALA A 149 -19.58 23.07 -15.54
N LYS A 150 -19.43 24.29 -15.03
CA LYS A 150 -19.43 25.52 -15.84
C LYS A 150 -18.25 25.55 -16.82
N GLU A 151 -17.06 25.18 -16.37
CA GLU A 151 -15.88 25.09 -17.24
C GLU A 151 -16.11 24.11 -18.40
N GLN A 152 -16.63 22.91 -18.12
CA GLN A 152 -16.95 21.94 -19.16
C GLN A 152 -18.03 22.44 -20.14
N LEU A 153 -19.01 23.20 -19.65
CA LEU A 153 -20.02 23.83 -20.50
C LEU A 153 -19.40 24.89 -21.43
N ALA A 154 -18.53 25.74 -20.89
CA ALA A 154 -17.84 26.78 -21.65
C ALA A 154 -16.95 26.18 -22.76
N LEU A 155 -16.21 25.12 -22.45
CA LEU A 155 -15.42 24.38 -23.43
C LEU A 155 -16.28 23.80 -24.56
N LEU A 156 -17.46 23.26 -24.24
CA LEU A 156 -18.37 22.74 -25.25
C LEU A 156 -18.93 23.84 -26.16
N THR A 157 -19.26 25.01 -25.60
CA THR A 157 -19.75 26.14 -26.39
C THR A 157 -18.68 26.69 -27.31
N ASP A 158 -17.43 26.75 -26.84
CA ASP A 158 -16.29 27.21 -27.63
C ASP A 158 -15.97 26.24 -28.78
N GLU A 159 -15.96 24.93 -28.50
CA GLU A 159 -15.78 23.87 -29.50
C GLU A 159 -16.83 23.96 -30.61
N ARG A 160 -18.11 24.16 -30.25
CA ARG A 160 -19.20 24.34 -31.22
C ARG A 160 -19.09 25.62 -32.03
N ALA A 161 -18.73 26.73 -31.38
CA ALA A 161 -18.54 28.00 -32.06
C ALA A 161 -17.38 27.93 -33.06
N GLY A 162 -16.28 27.26 -32.70
CA GLY A 162 -15.15 27.02 -33.59
C GLY A 162 -15.53 26.18 -34.81
N TYR A 163 -16.29 25.10 -34.60
CA TYR A 163 -16.76 24.24 -35.69
C TYR A 163 -17.70 24.98 -36.66
N GLU A 164 -18.65 25.76 -36.15
CA GLU A 164 -19.53 26.58 -36.99
C GLU A 164 -18.75 27.66 -37.75
N ALA A 165 -17.75 28.28 -37.12
CA ALA A 165 -16.89 29.25 -37.80
C ALA A 165 -16.09 28.61 -38.94
N GLU A 166 -15.56 27.40 -38.72
CA GLU A 166 -14.83 26.65 -39.76
C GLU A 166 -15.75 26.26 -40.91
N LYS A 167 -16.95 25.74 -40.61
CA LYS A 167 -17.97 25.43 -41.61
C LYS A 167 -18.33 26.65 -42.45
N ASN A 168 -18.62 27.78 -41.80
CA ASN A 168 -18.94 29.04 -42.50
C ASN A 168 -17.78 29.49 -43.38
N LYS A 169 -16.53 29.37 -42.91
CA LYS A 169 -15.35 29.69 -43.73
C LYS A 169 -15.28 28.81 -44.98
N THR A 170 -15.50 27.51 -44.85
CA THR A 170 -15.52 26.59 -45.99
C THR A 170 -16.68 26.90 -46.95
N GLU A 171 -17.87 27.20 -46.44
CA GLU A 171 -19.02 27.60 -47.28
C GLU A 171 -18.73 28.88 -48.07
N LEU A 172 -18.09 29.87 -47.44
CA LEU A 172 -17.65 31.10 -48.11
C LEU A 172 -16.60 30.81 -49.20
N GLN A 173 -15.65 29.92 -48.94
CA GLN A 173 -14.66 29.50 -49.95
C GLN A 173 -15.32 28.80 -51.15
N ILE A 174 -16.31 27.95 -50.90
CA ILE A 174 -17.08 27.29 -51.97
C ILE A 174 -17.83 28.33 -52.79
N ALA A 175 -18.52 29.27 -52.14
CA ALA A 175 -19.24 30.35 -52.83
C ALA A 175 -18.30 31.23 -53.67
N GLN A 176 -17.11 31.55 -53.14
CA GLN A 176 -16.09 32.28 -53.88
C GLN A 176 -15.62 31.51 -55.12
N LEU A 177 -15.31 30.23 -54.99
CA LEU A 177 -14.88 29.38 -56.12
C LEU A 177 -15.95 29.30 -57.20
N TYR A 178 -17.23 29.18 -56.82
CA TYR A 178 -18.32 29.23 -57.80
C TYR A 178 -18.36 30.56 -58.54
N GLY A 179 -18.25 31.69 -57.83
CA GLY A 179 -18.16 33.01 -58.44
C GLY A 179 -16.97 33.16 -59.40
N GLU A 180 -15.80 32.65 -59.03
CA GLU A 180 -14.60 32.65 -59.88
C GLU A 180 -14.82 31.82 -61.16
N THR A 181 -15.46 30.65 -61.06
CA THR A 181 -15.79 29.83 -62.23
C THR A 181 -16.79 30.53 -63.15
N GLU A 182 -17.79 31.23 -62.60
CA GLU A 182 -18.76 31.99 -63.37
C GLU A 182 -18.09 33.15 -64.11
N THR A 183 -17.23 33.91 -63.44
CA THR A 183 -16.45 34.98 -64.08
C THR A 183 -15.54 34.45 -65.19
N ALA A 184 -14.85 33.33 -64.96
CA ALA A 184 -13.98 32.72 -65.96
C ALA A 184 -14.76 32.19 -67.18
N MET A 185 -15.97 31.65 -66.97
CA MET A 185 -16.86 31.26 -68.08
C MET A 185 -17.32 32.47 -68.90
N GLY A 186 -17.66 33.58 -68.25
CA GLY A 186 -18.03 34.83 -68.92
C GLY A 186 -16.88 35.43 -69.74
N GLU A 187 -15.65 35.37 -69.22
CA GLU A 187 -14.43 35.77 -69.94
C GLU A 187 -14.18 34.88 -71.16
N LEU A 188 -14.30 33.55 -71.00
CA LEU A 188 -14.16 32.59 -72.11
C LEU A 188 -15.20 32.85 -73.21
N GLU A 189 -16.44 33.11 -72.84
CA GLU A 189 -17.51 33.41 -73.79
C GLU A 189 -17.25 34.72 -74.53
N SER A 190 -16.79 35.75 -73.82
CA SER A 190 -16.42 37.04 -74.42
C SER A 190 -15.23 36.92 -75.38
N ALA A 191 -14.19 36.14 -75.00
CA ALA A 191 -13.07 35.83 -75.88
C ALA A 191 -13.51 35.07 -77.13
N LYS A 192 -14.42 34.09 -77.00
CA LYS A 192 -15.00 33.38 -78.15
C LYS A 192 -15.74 34.33 -79.09
N ARG A 193 -16.57 35.25 -78.57
CA ARG A 193 -17.24 36.27 -79.37
C ARG A 193 -16.24 37.14 -80.13
N GLN A 194 -15.14 37.54 -79.48
CA GLN A 194 -14.11 38.35 -80.12
C GLN A 194 -13.40 37.61 -81.27
N ILE A 195 -13.13 36.30 -81.11
CA ILE A 195 -12.58 35.47 -82.18
C ILE A 195 -13.53 35.38 -83.38
N VAL A 196 -14.84 35.25 -83.15
CA VAL A 196 -15.84 35.20 -84.22
C VAL A 196 -15.86 36.52 -85.00
N ILE A 197 -15.92 37.65 -84.30
CA ILE A 197 -15.90 38.99 -84.93
C ILE A 197 -14.61 39.18 -85.74
N GLU A 198 -13.46 38.79 -85.20
CA GLU A 198 -12.18 38.91 -85.92
C GLU A 198 -12.15 38.05 -87.20
N ARG A 199 -12.69 36.82 -87.15
CA ARG A 199 -12.82 35.97 -88.34
C ARG A 199 -13.72 36.59 -89.40
N GLU A 200 -14.85 37.19 -89.00
CA GLU A 200 -15.73 37.90 -89.92
C GLU A 200 -15.02 39.08 -90.58
N GLN A 201 -14.24 39.85 -89.81
CA GLN A 201 -13.45 40.95 -90.36
C GLN A 201 -12.41 40.49 -91.39
N ILE A 202 -11.71 39.37 -91.12
CA ILE A 202 -10.77 38.79 -92.08
C ILE A 202 -11.50 38.39 -93.36
N GLY A 203 -12.65 37.72 -93.26
CA GLY A 203 -13.46 37.33 -94.42
C GLY A 203 -13.95 38.54 -95.25
N ILE A 204 -14.43 39.60 -94.59
CA ILE A 204 -14.84 40.84 -95.27
C ILE A 204 -13.63 41.51 -95.96
N ARG A 205 -12.47 41.56 -95.30
CA ARG A 205 -11.24 42.12 -95.87
C ARG A 205 -10.79 41.34 -97.10
N GLU A 206 -10.84 40.01 -97.03
CA GLU A 206 -10.44 39.12 -98.14
C GLU A 206 -11.41 39.22 -99.31
N ALA A 207 -12.73 39.23 -99.06
CA ALA A 207 -13.74 39.48 -100.10
C ALA A 207 -13.55 40.86 -100.76
N SER A 208 -13.30 41.90 -99.96
CA SER A 208 -13.04 43.26 -100.46
C SER A 208 -11.75 43.35 -101.28
N PHE A 209 -10.73 42.56 -100.93
CA PHE A 209 -9.49 42.48 -101.67
C PHE A 209 -9.70 41.80 -103.04
N GLN A 210 -10.42 40.68 -103.07
CA GLN A 210 -10.79 40.01 -104.31
C GLN A 210 -11.63 40.90 -105.23
N GLN A 211 -12.59 41.65 -104.67
CA GLN A 211 -13.37 42.61 -105.44
C GLN A 211 -12.48 43.72 -106.05
N ARG A 212 -11.50 44.24 -105.31
CA ARG A 212 -10.54 45.23 -105.86
C ARG A 212 -9.67 44.63 -106.96
N LEU A 213 -9.18 43.40 -106.80
CA LEU A 213 -8.43 42.70 -107.85
C LEU A 213 -9.28 42.50 -109.10
N HIS A 214 -10.55 42.12 -108.94
CA HIS A 214 -11.50 41.94 -110.02
C HIS A 214 -11.75 43.27 -110.77
N ILE A 215 -12.04 44.36 -110.05
CA ILE A 215 -12.19 45.70 -110.64
C ILE A 215 -10.92 46.12 -111.39
N LYS A 216 -9.74 45.87 -110.82
CA LYS A 216 -8.46 46.20 -111.46
C LYS A 216 -8.20 45.36 -112.73
N SER A 217 -8.69 44.13 -112.78
CA SER A 217 -8.60 43.26 -113.96
C SER A 217 -9.58 43.62 -115.08
N GLN A 218 -10.69 44.30 -114.76
CA GLN A 218 -11.70 44.76 -115.71
C GLN A 218 -11.43 46.18 -116.25
N LEU A 219 -10.42 46.87 -115.73
CA LEU A 219 -9.97 48.13 -116.32
C LEU A 219 -9.23 47.82 -117.63
N PRO A 220 -9.74 48.25 -118.81
CA PRO A 220 -9.03 48.08 -120.07
C PRO A 220 -7.71 48.84 -119.99
N GLY A 221 -6.64 48.22 -120.48
CA GLY A 221 -5.27 48.69 -120.35
C GLY A 221 -5.10 50.18 -120.64
N SER A 222 -4.90 50.97 -119.60
CA SER A 222 -4.28 52.29 -119.69
C SER A 222 -2.80 52.06 -120.00
N LYS A 223 -2.50 51.85 -121.29
CA LYS A 223 -1.20 52.28 -121.82
C LYS A 223 -1.14 53.79 -121.63
N VAL A 224 -0.25 54.24 -120.76
CA VAL A 224 0.75 55.31 -120.89
C VAL A 224 1.55 55.30 -119.59
#